data_AF-A0A357A554-F1
#
_entry.id   AF-A0A357A554-F1
#
_cell.length_a   1.000
_cell.length_b   1.000
_cell.length_c   1.000
_cell.angle_alpha   90.00
_cell.angle_beta   90.00
_cell.angle_gamma   90.00
#
_symmetry.space_group_name_H-M   'P 1'
#
loop_
_entity.id
_entity.type
_entity.pdbx_description
1 polymer ?
#
loop_
_entity_poly.entity_id
_entity_poly.type
_entity_poly.pdbx_seq_one_letter_code
_entity_poly.pdbx_strand_id
1 'polypeptide(L)'
;MTLATETLNRSSQAACEKLVCKECGTTYELEAKHVCEECFGPLEVSYNYDRLRQQVSRETIEAGPNSIWRYRQFLPLLSDNVIDVGTGMTPLLKANRLARQLGLKNLYIKNDAVNMPTLSFKDRVVSVALSRARELGFSTVSCASTGNLANSTAAIAAHAGLDC
;
A
#
# COMPACT_ATOMS: atom_id res chain seq x y z
N MET A 1 7.09 -11.49 -30.63
CA MET A 1 6.58 -12.31 -29.52
C MET A 1 5.48 -11.50 -28.86
N THR A 2 4.25 -11.89 -29.15
CA THR A 2 3.03 -11.14 -28.89
C THR A 2 2.78 -11.14 -27.39
N LEU A 3 2.79 -9.96 -26.77
CA LEU A 3 2.41 -9.76 -25.38
C LEU A 3 0.95 -10.18 -25.23
N ALA A 4 0.71 -11.28 -24.51
CA ALA A 4 -0.61 -11.59 -24.02
C ALA A 4 -0.97 -10.55 -22.97
N THR A 5 -1.68 -9.50 -23.38
CA THR A 5 -2.47 -8.68 -22.46
C THR A 5 -3.59 -9.56 -21.93
N GLU A 6 -3.30 -10.37 -20.91
CA GLU A 6 -4.33 -10.92 -20.06
C GLU A 6 -5.05 -9.73 -19.43
N THR A 7 -6.31 -9.57 -19.81
CA THR A 7 -7.23 -8.57 -19.27
C THR A 7 -7.24 -8.77 -17.76
N LEU A 8 -6.61 -7.86 -17.01
CA LEU A 8 -6.65 -7.83 -15.55
C LEU A 8 -8.11 -7.99 -15.13
N ASN A 9 -8.43 -9.13 -14.53
CA ASN A 9 -9.77 -9.48 -14.13
C ASN A 9 -10.17 -8.51 -13.01
N ARG A 10 -10.79 -7.38 -13.38
CA ARG A 10 -11.13 -6.30 -12.47
C ARG A 10 -12.05 -6.88 -11.40
N SER A 11 -11.58 -6.98 -10.15
CA SER A 11 -12.49 -7.17 -9.02
C SER A 11 -13.55 -6.08 -9.11
N SER A 12 -14.81 -6.47 -9.09
CA SER A 12 -15.97 -5.58 -9.10
C SER A 12 -16.02 -4.65 -7.87
N GLN A 13 -15.04 -4.77 -6.96
CA GLN A 13 -14.95 -4.06 -5.68
C GLN A 13 -13.81 -3.04 -5.58
N ALA A 14 -12.88 -2.97 -6.55
CA ALA A 14 -11.81 -1.97 -6.48
C ALA A 14 -12.36 -0.55 -6.71
N ALA A 15 -12.01 0.38 -5.82
CA ALA A 15 -12.42 1.78 -5.93
C ALA A 15 -11.38 2.68 -6.61
N CYS A 16 -10.16 2.19 -6.86
CA CYS A 16 -9.18 2.91 -7.66
C CYS A 16 -9.54 2.85 -9.15
N GLU A 17 -9.38 3.97 -9.85
CA GLU A 17 -9.84 4.11 -11.24
C GLU A 17 -8.70 4.38 -12.21
N LYS A 18 -7.82 5.33 -11.87
CA LYS A 18 -6.78 5.87 -12.75
C LYS A 18 -5.63 6.48 -11.95
N LEU A 19 -4.51 6.74 -12.61
CA LEU A 19 -3.45 7.60 -12.09
C LEU A 19 -3.69 9.04 -12.55
N VAL A 20 -3.38 10.01 -11.70
CA VAL A 20 -3.56 11.44 -11.97
C VAL A 20 -2.31 12.18 -11.53
N CYS A 21 -1.76 13.00 -12.41
CA CYS A 21 -0.65 13.88 -12.04
C CYS A 21 -1.12 14.93 -11.03
N LYS A 22 -0.38 15.03 -9.93
CA LYS A 22 -0.67 16.01 -8.87
C LYS A 22 -0.55 17.46 -9.34
N GLU A 23 0.35 17.73 -10.29
CA GLU A 23 0.68 19.09 -10.73
C GLU A 23 -0.21 19.58 -11.87
N CYS A 24 -0.37 18.78 -12.94
CA CYS A 24 -1.07 19.20 -14.15
C CYS A 24 -2.42 18.50 -14.38
N GLY A 25 -2.78 17.51 -13.55
CA GLY A 25 -4.05 16.79 -13.67
C GLY A 25 -4.13 15.77 -14.82
N THR A 26 -3.06 15.57 -15.60
CA THR A 26 -3.02 14.57 -16.67
C THR A 26 -3.31 13.17 -16.10
N THR A 27 -4.15 12.42 -16.79
CA THR A 27 -4.62 11.11 -16.34
C THR A 27 -3.98 9.98 -17.12
N TYR A 28 -3.68 8.87 -16.45
CA TYR A 28 -3.15 7.65 -17.04
C TYR A 28 -3.93 6.43 -16.54
N GLU A 29 -3.90 5.35 -17.30
CA GLU A 29 -4.37 4.04 -16.83
C GLU A 29 -3.54 3.56 -15.63
N LEU A 30 -4.08 2.60 -14.89
CA LEU A 30 -3.41 2.00 -13.73
C LEU A 30 -2.27 1.08 -14.16
N GLU A 31 -1.21 1.64 -14.71
CA GLU A 31 -0.02 0.91 -15.17
C GLU A 31 1.15 1.09 -14.20
N ALA A 32 2.30 0.48 -14.49
CA ALA A 32 3.55 0.67 -13.77
C ALA A 32 4.19 2.06 -14.06
N LYS A 33 3.45 3.13 -13.80
CA LYS A 33 3.89 4.52 -14.01
C LYS A 33 3.90 5.28 -12.68
N HIS A 34 4.91 6.13 -12.50
CA HIS A 34 5.08 6.94 -11.27
C HIS A 34 5.36 8.42 -11.54
N VAL A 35 5.68 8.79 -12.78
CA VAL A 35 6.01 10.16 -13.22
C VAL A 35 5.13 10.52 -14.40
N CYS A 36 4.65 11.76 -14.42
CA CYS A 36 3.90 12.33 -15.53
C CYS A 36 4.83 12.62 -16.71
N GLU A 37 4.43 12.21 -17.91
CA GLU A 37 5.19 12.41 -19.15
C GLU A 37 5.12 13.88 -19.66
N GLU A 38 4.13 14.65 -19.21
CA GLU A 38 3.93 16.04 -19.65
C GLU A 38 4.73 17.06 -18.81
N CYS A 39 4.79 16.86 -17.49
CA CYS A 39 5.35 17.85 -16.56
C CYS A 39 6.34 17.27 -15.54
N PHE A 40 6.64 15.97 -15.61
CA PHE A 40 7.51 15.26 -14.67
C PHE A 40 7.05 15.27 -13.19
N GLY A 41 5.82 15.70 -12.93
CA GLY A 41 5.20 15.63 -11.61
C GLY A 41 4.84 14.20 -11.17
N PRO A 42 4.66 13.95 -9.87
CA PRO A 42 4.28 12.63 -9.36
C PRO A 42 2.85 12.26 -9.74
N LEU A 43 2.63 10.96 -9.96
CA LEU A 43 1.30 10.38 -10.17
C LEU A 43 0.70 9.88 -8.85
N GLU A 44 -0.56 10.22 -8.60
CA GLU A 44 -1.36 9.72 -7.48
C GLU A 44 -2.52 8.85 -8.00
N VAL A 45 -3.02 7.95 -7.16
CA VAL A 45 -4.17 7.10 -7.51
C VAL A 45 -5.47 7.86 -7.25
N SER A 46 -6.35 7.92 -8.25
CA SER A 46 -7.71 8.45 -8.13
C SER A 46 -8.69 7.37 -7.67
N TYR A 47 -9.64 7.77 -6.83
CA TYR A 47 -10.62 6.89 -6.23
C TYR A 47 -12.04 7.35 -6.48
N ASN A 48 -12.95 6.39 -6.64
CA ASN A 48 -14.39 6.61 -6.64
C ASN A 48 -14.90 6.69 -5.19
N TYR A 49 -15.02 7.90 -4.66
CA TYR A 49 -15.45 8.11 -3.27
C TYR A 49 -16.91 7.72 -3.01
N ASP A 50 -17.79 7.82 -4.01
CA ASP A 50 -19.18 7.39 -3.86
C ASP A 50 -19.28 5.88 -3.70
N ARG A 51 -18.50 5.13 -4.48
CA ARG A 51 -18.36 3.67 -4.32
C ARG A 51 -17.77 3.31 -2.96
N LEU A 52 -16.70 3.98 -2.52
CA LEU A 52 -16.10 3.75 -1.21
C LEU A 52 -17.13 3.96 -0.08
N ARG A 53 -17.91 5.04 -0.15
CA ARG A 53 -18.94 5.36 0.85
C ARG A 53 -20.04 4.29 0.92
N GLN A 54 -20.33 3.61 -0.19
CA GLN A 54 -21.34 2.55 -0.23
C GLN A 54 -20.81 1.20 0.28
N GLN A 55 -19.50 0.95 0.17
CA GLN A 55 -18.90 -0.37 0.44
C GLN A 55 -18.15 -0.45 1.78
N VAL A 56 -17.67 0.69 2.30
CA VAL A 56 -16.81 0.73 3.47
C VAL A 56 -17.59 1.26 4.66
N SER A 57 -17.65 0.45 5.72
CA SER A 57 -18.12 0.85 7.04
C SER A 57 -17.08 0.47 8.10
N ARG A 58 -17.31 0.90 9.34
CA ARG A 58 -16.45 0.50 10.45
C ARG A 58 -16.48 -1.03 10.63
N GLU A 59 -17.66 -1.61 10.53
CA GLU A 59 -17.90 -3.04 10.69
C GLU A 59 -17.19 -3.85 9.59
N THR A 60 -17.21 -3.38 8.34
CA THR A 60 -16.51 -4.07 7.25
C THR A 60 -14.99 -4.04 7.41
N ILE A 61 -14.44 -2.91 7.88
CA ILE A 61 -13.02 -2.81 8.24
C ILE A 61 -12.69 -3.73 9.43
N GLU A 62 -13.53 -3.73 10.47
CA GLU A 62 -13.31 -4.55 11.67
C GLU A 62 -13.38 -6.05 11.38
N ALA A 63 -14.22 -6.47 10.43
CA ALA A 63 -14.33 -7.86 9.97
C ALA A 63 -13.13 -8.33 9.11
N GLY A 64 -12.33 -7.40 8.58
CA GLY A 64 -11.13 -7.73 7.81
C GLY A 64 -10.01 -8.36 8.64
N PRO A 65 -8.94 -8.87 7.99
CA PRO A 65 -7.82 -9.50 8.69
C PRO A 65 -7.10 -8.54 9.63
N ASN A 66 -6.36 -9.06 10.61
CA ASN A 66 -5.52 -8.25 11.49
C ASN A 66 -4.21 -7.80 10.79
N SER A 67 -4.35 -7.13 9.66
CA SER A 67 -3.26 -6.56 8.85
C SER A 67 -3.75 -5.28 8.17
N ILE A 68 -2.89 -4.62 7.37
CA ILE A 68 -3.29 -3.50 6.52
C ILE A 68 -4.38 -3.88 5.51
N TRP A 69 -4.53 -5.18 5.22
CA TRP A 69 -5.48 -5.67 4.23
C TRP A 69 -6.94 -5.58 4.69
N ARG A 70 -7.21 -5.26 5.95
CA ARG A 70 -8.56 -4.83 6.36
C ARG A 70 -9.03 -3.52 5.73
N TYR A 71 -8.11 -2.75 5.16
CA TYR A 71 -8.38 -1.53 4.41
C TYR A 71 -8.35 -1.76 2.89
N ARG A 72 -8.52 -3.02 2.44
CA ARG A 72 -8.39 -3.45 1.03
C ARG A 72 -9.08 -2.52 0.03
N GLN A 73 -10.23 -1.96 0.36
CA GLN A 73 -11.01 -1.08 -0.51
C GLN A 73 -10.30 0.25 -0.79
N PHE A 74 -9.46 0.73 0.12
CA PHE A 74 -8.65 1.94 -0.05
C PHE A 74 -7.28 1.66 -0.71
N LEU A 75 -6.85 0.40 -0.80
CA LEU A 75 -5.55 0.04 -1.36
C LEU A 75 -5.65 -0.10 -2.89
N PRO A 76 -4.66 0.40 -3.66
CA PRO A 76 -4.73 0.54 -5.11
C PRO A 76 -4.46 -0.78 -5.86
N LEU A 77 -5.30 -1.79 -5.64
CA LEU A 77 -5.21 -3.11 -6.26
C LEU A 77 -6.53 -3.50 -6.91
N LEU A 78 -6.48 -4.19 -8.05
CA LEU A 78 -7.66 -4.64 -8.77
C LEU A 78 -8.02 -6.11 -8.46
N SER A 79 -7.14 -6.86 -7.81
CA SER A 79 -7.28 -8.28 -7.47
C SER A 79 -7.21 -8.50 -5.96
N ASP A 80 -7.89 -9.54 -5.47
CA ASP A 80 -7.85 -9.95 -4.06
C ASP A 80 -6.67 -10.87 -3.73
N ASN A 81 -5.90 -11.26 -4.75
CA ASN A 81 -4.64 -11.98 -4.54
C ASN A 81 -3.55 -11.02 -4.05
N VAL A 82 -3.49 -10.81 -2.74
CA VAL A 82 -2.54 -9.89 -2.06
C VAL A 82 -1.40 -10.64 -1.36
N ILE A 83 -0.29 -9.95 -1.09
CA ILE A 83 0.83 -10.48 -0.30
C ILE A 83 0.65 -10.02 1.15
N ASP A 84 -0.03 -10.82 1.95
CA ASP A 84 -0.24 -10.57 3.37
C ASP A 84 0.79 -11.29 4.25
N VAL A 85 1.74 -10.52 4.77
CA VAL A 85 2.76 -10.97 5.73
C VAL A 85 2.43 -10.56 7.18
N GLY A 86 1.18 -10.19 7.44
CA GLY A 86 0.73 -9.69 8.74
C GLY A 86 1.12 -8.24 9.02
N THR A 87 1.50 -7.47 7.98
CA THR A 87 1.88 -6.07 8.11
C THR A 87 0.76 -5.25 8.72
N GLY A 88 1.10 -4.35 9.64
CA GLY A 88 0.17 -3.41 10.25
C GLY A 88 -0.18 -3.79 11.68
N MET A 89 -1.35 -3.34 12.14
CA MET A 89 -1.85 -3.60 13.51
C MET A 89 -0.87 -3.30 14.65
N THR A 90 0.07 -2.39 14.41
CA THR A 90 1.10 -2.00 15.37
C THR A 90 0.53 -1.24 16.57
N PRO A 91 1.19 -1.29 17.74
CA PRO A 91 0.68 -0.65 18.96
C PRO A 91 0.48 0.86 18.83
N LEU A 92 -0.58 1.37 19.47
CA LEU A 92 -0.79 2.79 19.75
C LEU A 92 -0.61 3.03 21.25
N LEU A 93 0.58 3.48 21.63
CA LEU A 93 1.01 3.55 23.03
C LEU A 93 0.68 4.91 23.65
N LYS A 94 -0.01 4.94 24.79
CA LYS A 94 -0.26 6.19 25.52
C LYS A 94 0.99 6.62 26.31
N ALA A 95 1.59 7.75 25.94
CA ALA A 95 2.88 8.19 26.46
C ALA A 95 2.75 9.17 27.63
N ASN A 96 2.19 8.72 28.77
CA ASN A 96 1.81 9.59 29.89
C ASN A 96 2.94 10.46 30.46
N ARG A 97 4.16 9.90 30.62
CA ARG A 97 5.31 10.64 31.19
C ARG A 97 5.79 11.74 30.26
N LEU A 98 5.93 11.41 28.98
CA LEU A 98 6.32 12.36 27.94
C LEU A 98 5.25 13.44 27.75
N ALA A 99 3.97 13.06 27.82
CA ALA A 99 2.86 14.01 27.78
C ALA A 99 2.99 15.08 28.87
N ARG A 100 3.25 14.68 30.13
CA ARG A 100 3.47 15.61 31.24
C ARG A 100 4.68 16.52 31.01
N GLN A 101 5.79 15.97 30.54
CA GLN A 101 7.01 16.74 30.28
C GLN A 101 6.80 17.80 29.18
N LEU A 102 5.94 17.52 28.20
CA LEU A 102 5.60 18.43 27.10
C LEU A 102 4.39 19.33 27.38
N GLY A 103 3.76 19.24 28.55
CA GLY A 103 2.54 20.00 28.87
C GLY A 103 1.29 19.54 28.09
N LEU A 104 1.29 18.32 27.54
CA LEU A 104 0.20 17.76 26.75
C LEU A 104 -0.75 16.91 27.61
N LYS A 105 -2.06 17.02 27.34
CA LYS A 105 -3.09 16.19 27.99
C LYS A 105 -3.15 14.77 27.40
N ASN A 106 -2.99 14.65 26.09
CA ASN A 106 -3.09 13.39 25.36
C ASN A 106 -1.91 13.28 24.39
N LEU A 107 -1.06 12.28 24.61
CA LEU A 107 0.03 11.94 23.70
C LEU A 107 0.04 10.44 23.47
N TYR A 108 0.07 10.04 22.20
CA TYR A 108 0.15 8.65 21.78
C TYR A 108 1.31 8.47 20.80
N ILE A 109 1.94 7.30 20.85
CA ILE A 109 3.01 6.90 19.93
C ILE A 109 2.48 5.74 19.10
N LYS A 110 2.37 5.92 17.79
CA LYS A 110 2.11 4.84 16.85
C LYS A 110 3.42 4.12 16.58
N ASN A 111 3.60 2.95 17.18
CA ASN A 111 4.88 2.26 17.15
C ASN A 111 5.03 1.35 15.92
N ASP A 112 5.35 1.93 14.77
CA ASP A 112 5.65 1.17 13.56
C ASP A 112 7.08 0.57 13.53
N ALA A 113 7.89 0.78 14.57
CA ALA A 113 9.20 0.13 14.71
C ALA A 113 9.10 -1.36 15.07
N VAL A 114 7.90 -1.88 15.34
CA VAL A 114 7.62 -3.30 15.58
C VAL A 114 6.67 -3.88 14.53
N ASN A 115 6.62 -3.24 13.36
CA ASN A 115 5.82 -3.73 12.26
C ASN A 115 6.42 -5.01 11.67
N MET A 116 5.61 -5.99 11.32
CA MET A 116 6.08 -7.21 10.70
C MET A 116 6.09 -7.05 9.16
N PRO A 117 7.05 -7.69 8.45
CA PRO A 117 8.04 -8.64 8.95
C PRO A 117 9.40 -8.03 9.34
N THR A 118 9.69 -6.75 9.07
CA THR A 118 11.06 -6.21 9.14
C THR A 118 11.31 -5.18 10.23
N LEU A 119 10.38 -5.02 11.16
CA LEU A 119 10.43 -4.05 12.25
C LEU A 119 10.46 -2.61 11.72
N SER A 120 9.72 -2.36 10.63
CA SER A 120 9.73 -1.08 9.94
C SER A 120 8.37 -0.69 9.36
N PHE A 121 8.05 0.60 9.41
CA PHE A 121 6.87 1.14 8.72
C PHE A 121 6.88 0.89 7.20
N LYS A 122 8.07 0.65 6.61
CA LYS A 122 8.23 0.36 5.18
C LYS A 122 7.50 -0.91 4.74
N ASP A 123 7.26 -1.85 5.65
CA ASP A 123 6.49 -3.07 5.36
C ASP A 123 5.09 -2.76 4.83
N ARG A 124 4.48 -1.63 5.23
CA ARG A 124 3.15 -1.21 4.76
C ARG A 124 3.16 -0.94 3.26
N VAL A 125 4.06 -0.07 2.83
CA VAL A 125 4.11 0.38 1.43
C VAL A 125 4.66 -0.71 0.51
N VAL A 126 5.63 -1.49 0.99
CA VAL A 126 6.20 -2.59 0.21
C VAL A 126 5.19 -3.72 0.00
N SER A 127 4.42 -4.10 1.03
CA SER A 127 3.36 -5.12 0.91
C SER A 127 2.34 -4.74 -0.18
N VAL A 128 1.95 -3.46 -0.27
CA VAL A 128 1.07 -2.96 -1.35
C VAL A 128 1.78 -2.95 -2.70
N ALA A 129 3.00 -2.41 -2.76
CA ALA A 129 3.75 -2.27 -4.01
C ALA A 129 4.05 -3.63 -4.67
N LEU A 130 4.49 -4.62 -3.89
CA LEU A 130 4.81 -5.95 -4.40
C LEU A 130 3.53 -6.72 -4.77
N SER A 131 2.43 -6.51 -4.05
CA SER A 131 1.12 -7.05 -4.46
C SER A 131 0.70 -6.49 -5.81
N ARG A 132 0.92 -5.19 -6.04
CA ARG A 132 0.63 -4.55 -7.32
C ARG A 132 1.59 -5.02 -8.42
N ALA A 133 2.86 -5.20 -8.10
CA ALA A 133 3.84 -5.71 -9.04
C ALA A 133 3.47 -7.12 -9.54
N ARG A 134 3.11 -8.01 -8.62
CA ARG A 134 2.62 -9.36 -8.95
C ARG A 134 1.36 -9.31 -9.80
N GLU A 135 0.42 -8.44 -9.46
CA GLU A 135 -0.82 -8.25 -10.24
C GLU A 135 -0.54 -7.78 -11.67
N LEU A 136 0.47 -6.93 -11.86
CA LEU A 136 0.91 -6.47 -13.18
C LEU A 136 1.78 -7.50 -13.93
N GLY A 137 1.99 -8.70 -13.36
CA GLY A 137 2.73 -9.79 -14.00
C GLY A 137 4.25 -9.72 -13.84
N PHE A 138 4.78 -8.86 -12.95
CA PHE A 138 6.21 -8.83 -12.67
C PHE A 138 6.64 -10.01 -11.77
N SER A 139 7.72 -10.68 -12.16
CA SER A 139 8.36 -11.76 -11.38
C SER A 139 9.56 -11.30 -10.56
N THR A 140 10.09 -10.12 -10.86
CA THR A 140 11.33 -9.58 -10.27
C THR A 140 11.09 -8.16 -9.79
N VAL A 141 11.57 -7.85 -8.60
CA VAL A 141 11.57 -6.50 -8.01
C VAL A 141 13.00 -6.08 -7.69
N SER A 142 13.25 -4.78 -7.60
CA SER A 142 14.55 -4.27 -7.18
C SER A 142 14.37 -2.96 -6.43
N CYS A 143 15.33 -2.62 -5.59
CA CYS A 143 15.31 -1.41 -4.79
C CYS A 143 16.70 -0.77 -4.73
N ALA A 144 16.84 0.45 -5.23
CA ALA A 144 18.03 1.27 -5.03
C ALA A 144 17.98 1.96 -3.65
N SER A 145 18.13 1.18 -2.58
CA SER A 145 18.15 1.66 -1.19
C SER A 145 19.11 0.83 -0.34
N THR A 146 19.65 1.42 0.71
CA THR A 146 20.56 0.75 1.65
C THR A 146 19.95 0.55 3.04
N GLY A 147 18.67 0.88 3.22
CA GLY A 147 18.01 0.91 4.52
C GLY A 147 16.74 0.07 4.60
N ASN A 148 15.83 0.50 5.49
CA ASN A 148 14.59 -0.21 5.80
C ASN A 148 13.71 -0.57 4.59
N LEU A 149 13.78 0.23 3.50
CA LEU A 149 13.04 -0.08 2.29
C LEU A 149 13.61 -1.32 1.60
N ALA A 150 14.93 -1.41 1.43
CA ALA A 150 15.57 -2.57 0.83
C ALA A 150 15.36 -3.84 1.65
N ASN A 151 15.46 -3.76 2.98
CA ASN A 151 15.19 -4.89 3.87
C ASN A 151 13.75 -5.39 3.72
N SER A 152 12.78 -4.47 3.71
CA SER A 152 11.36 -4.77 3.54
C SER A 152 11.07 -5.38 2.16
N THR A 153 11.61 -4.81 1.08
CA THR A 153 11.49 -5.34 -0.28
C THR A 153 12.02 -6.76 -0.37
N ALA A 154 13.24 -7.00 0.11
CA ALA A 154 13.85 -8.33 0.07
C ALA A 154 13.05 -9.36 0.88
N ALA A 155 12.64 -9.03 2.11
CA ALA A 155 11.89 -9.94 2.96
C ALA A 155 10.52 -10.32 2.38
N ILE A 156 9.78 -9.32 1.88
CA ILE A 156 8.44 -9.55 1.32
C ILE A 156 8.52 -10.21 -0.06
N ALA A 157 9.53 -9.89 -0.88
CA ALA A 157 9.77 -10.57 -2.15
C ALA A 157 10.09 -12.05 -1.94
N ALA A 158 10.98 -12.37 -1.00
CA ALA A 158 11.32 -13.75 -0.64
C ALA A 158 10.09 -14.52 -0.14
N HIS A 159 9.25 -13.91 0.70
CA HIS A 159 7.99 -14.52 1.14
C HIS A 159 7.04 -14.81 -0.03
N ALA A 160 6.98 -13.91 -1.01
CA ALA A 160 6.08 -14.00 -2.15
C ALA A 160 6.62 -14.84 -3.32
N GLY A 161 7.86 -15.33 -3.24
CA GLY A 161 8.52 -16.06 -4.33
C GLY A 161 8.86 -15.17 -5.53
N LEU A 162 9.15 -13.88 -5.29
CA LEU A 162 9.64 -12.94 -6.31
C LEU A 162 11.17 -12.87 -6.25
N ASP A 163 11.81 -12.75 -7.41
CA ASP A 163 13.24 -12.44 -7.49
C ASP A 163 13.49 -11.00 -6.99
N CYS A 164 14.59 -10.77 -6.28
CA CYS A 164 14.91 -9.47 -5.66
C CYS A 164 16.40 -9.11 -5.75
#